data_AF-A0A975SI20-F1
#
_entry.id   AF-A0A975SI20-F1
#
_cell.length_a   1.000
_cell.length_b   1.000
_cell.length_c   1.000
_cell.angle_alpha   90.00
_cell.angle_beta   90.00
_cell.angle_gamma   90.00
#
_symmetry.space_group_name_H-M   'P 1'
#
loop_
_entity.id
_entity.type
_entity.pdbx_description
1 polymer ?
#
loop_
_entity_poly.entity_id
_entity_poly.type
_entity_poly.pdbx_seq_one_letter_code
_entity_poly.pdbx_strand_id
1 'polypeptide(L)' 'MLSTFFAALTDISAGTYYGFGNFLIQSGNLVVIIVMLVLFVLALVLPFPGTRRSK' A
#
# COMPACT_ATOMS: atom_id res chain seq x y z
N MET A 1 0.32 -19.33 24.24
CA MET A 1 -0.59 -18.76 23.22
C MET A 1 -0.90 -17.29 23.49
N LEU A 2 -1.19 -16.89 24.74
CA LEU A 2 -1.32 -15.47 25.09
C LEU A 2 0.01 -14.72 24.95
N SER A 3 1.12 -15.34 25.36
CA SER A 3 2.48 -14.78 25.24
C SER A 3 2.94 -14.54 23.80
N THR A 4 2.62 -15.47 22.89
CA THR A 4 2.91 -15.34 21.45
C THR A 4 2.08 -14.24 20.78
N PHE A 5 0.87 -13.99 21.27
CA PHE A 5 0.02 -12.88 20.78
C PHE A 5 0.60 -11.51 21.16
N PHE A 6 1.05 -11.34 22.39
CA PHE A 6 1.71 -10.09 22.81
C PHE A 6 3.05 -9.86 22.09
N ALA A 7 3.82 -10.92 21.82
CA ALA A 7 5.05 -10.83 21.02
C ALA A 7 4.78 -10.38 19.57
N ALA A 8 3.67 -10.81 18.96
CA ALA A 8 3.28 -10.37 17.62
C ALA A 8 2.83 -8.89 17.58
N LEU A 9 2.30 -8.36 18.67
CA LEU A 9 1.92 -6.94 18.76
C LEU A 9 3.13 -6.02 18.94
N THR A 10 4.24 -6.52 19.52
CA THR A 10 5.48 -5.75 19.66
C THR A 10 6.26 -5.59 18.35
N ASP A 11 5.95 -6.40 17.33
CA ASP A 11 6.50 -6.25 15.98
C ASP A 11 5.78 -5.19 15.13
N ILE A 12 4.77 -4.51 15.69
CA ILE A 12 4.18 -3.32 15.07
C ILE A 12 5.17 -2.16 15.28
N SER A 13 6.19 -2.15 14.42
CA SER A 13 7.16 -1.06 14.29
C SER A 13 6.42 0.29 14.30
N ALA A 14 6.87 1.21 15.15
CA ALA A 14 6.39 2.60 15.16
C ALA A 14 6.57 3.17 13.75
N GLY A 15 5.46 3.29 13.00
CA GLY A 15 5.50 3.61 11.57
C GLY A 15 6.37 4.84 11.31
N THR A 16 7.27 4.76 10.35
CA THR A 16 8.16 5.87 10.00
C THR A 16 7.33 7.06 9.52
N TYR A 17 7.37 8.18 10.25
CA TYR A 17 6.70 9.41 9.82
C TYR A 17 7.71 10.29 9.08
N TYR A 18 7.34 10.73 7.88
CA TYR A 18 8.08 11.71 7.11
C TYR A 18 7.44 13.09 7.29
N GLY A 19 8.21 14.06 7.74
CA GLY A 19 7.77 15.43 8.00
C GLY A 19 8.50 16.44 7.13
N PHE A 20 7.75 17.28 6.40
CA PHE A 20 8.30 18.40 5.62
C PHE A 20 7.64 19.71 6.08
N GLY A 21 8.02 20.21 7.26
CA GLY A 21 7.37 21.35 7.91
C GLY A 21 6.03 20.97 8.54
N ASN A 22 4.93 21.56 8.10
CA ASN A 22 3.58 21.32 8.66
C ASN A 22 2.90 20.05 8.14
N PHE A 23 3.53 19.32 7.22
CA PHE A 23 2.99 18.08 6.67
C PHE A 23 3.68 16.88 7.31
N LEU A 24 2.91 16.05 7.99
CA LEU A 24 3.33 14.77 8.57
C LEU A 24 2.63 13.64 7.82
N ILE A 25 3.40 12.76 7.19
CA ILE A 25 2.89 11.64 6.42
C ILE A 25 3.47 10.35 7.00
N GLN A 26 2.59 9.43 7.39
CA GLN A 26 3.00 8.08 7.79
C GLN A 26 3.49 7.31 6.56
N SER A 27 4.62 6.60 6.69
CA SER A 27 5.20 5.78 5.61
C SER A 27 4.22 4.76 5.06
N GLY A 28 3.39 4.16 5.92
CA GLY A 28 2.32 3.25 5.51
C GLY A 28 1.36 3.89 4.51
N ASN A 29 0.89 5.11 4.80
CA ASN A 29 -0.03 5.83 3.90
C ASN A 29 0.67 6.22 2.60
N LEU A 30 1.94 6.62 2.66
CA LEU A 30 2.74 6.94 1.48
C LEU A 30 2.85 5.73 0.54
N VAL A 31 3.18 4.56 1.07
CA VAL A 31 3.30 3.31 0.29
C VAL A 31 1.98 2.97 -0.38
N VAL A 32 0.85 3.08 0.32
CA VAL A 32 -0.48 2.81 -0.26
C VAL A 32 -0.75 3.73 -1.46
N ILE A 33 -0.48 5.02 -1.35
CA ILE A 33 -0.65 5.98 -2.45
C ILE A 33 0.25 5.61 -3.63
N ILE A 34 1.52 5.29 -3.39
CA ILE A 34 2.46 4.89 -4.44
C ILE A 34 1.96 3.64 -5.16
N VAL A 35 1.54 2.61 -4.41
CA VAL A 35 1.00 1.37 -5.00
C VAL A 35 -0.24 1.67 -5.85
N MET A 36 -1.15 2.52 -5.38
CA MET A 36 -2.35 2.88 -6.13
C MET A 36 -1.99 3.59 -7.45
N LEU A 37 -1.02 4.50 -7.45
CA LEU A 37 -0.54 5.15 -8.68
C LEU A 37 0.13 4.15 -9.63
N VAL A 38 0.93 3.23 -9.11
CA VAL A 38 1.57 2.18 -9.92
C VAL A 38 0.52 1.30 -10.58
N LEU A 39 -0.49 0.84 -9.84
CA LEU A 39 -1.58 0.03 -10.39
C LEU A 39 -2.40 0.82 -11.41
N PHE A 40 -2.63 2.12 -11.19
CA PHE A 40 -3.32 2.98 -12.14
C PHE A 40 -2.54 3.09 -13.45
N VAL A 41 -1.24 3.38 -13.40
CA VAL A 41 -0.38 3.42 -14.58
C VAL A 41 -0.32 2.04 -15.24
N LEU A 42 -0.22 0.98 -14.46
CA LEU A 42 -0.21 -0.38 -14.95
C LEU A 42 -1.52 -0.72 -15.67
N ALA A 43 -2.67 -0.20 -15.22
CA ALA A 43 -3.95 -0.35 -15.92
C ALA A 43 -4.03 0.48 -17.21
N LEU A 44 -3.31 1.60 -17.31
CA LEU A 44 -3.18 2.33 -18.58
C LEU A 44 -2.25 1.59 -19.56
N VAL A 45 -1.18 0.97 -19.05
CA VAL A 45 -0.17 0.27 -19.85
C VAL A 45 -0.61 -1.14 -20.22
N LEU A 46 -1.33 -1.84 -19.35
CA LEU A 46 -1.96 -3.12 -19.66
C LEU A 46 -3.24 -2.81 -20.43
N PRO A 47 -3.25 -2.91 -21.78
CA PRO A 47 -4.50 -2.86 -22.51
C PRO A 47 -5.38 -3.98 -21.94
N PHE A 48 -6.56 -3.61 -21.44
CA PHE A 48 -7.52 -4.56 -20.91
C PHE A 48 -7.64 -5.75 -21.88
N PRO A 49 -7.31 -6.98 -21.47
CA PRO A 49 -7.39 -8.13 -22.35
C PRO A 49 -8.82 -8.23 -22.86
N GLY A 50 -8.95 -7.98 -24.16
CA GLY A 50 -10.20 -7.66 -24.82
C GLY A 50 -11.31 -8.63 -24.44
N THR A 51 -12.49 -8.09 -24.18
CA THR A 51 -13.74 -8.82 -24.09
C THR A 51 -13.89 -9.64 -25.38
N ARG A 52 -13.45 -10.90 -25.36
CA ARG A 52 -13.72 -11.84 -26.44
C ARG A 52 -15.21 -12.10 -26.40
N ARG A 53 -15.95 -11.30 -27.16
CA ARG A 53 -17.33 -11.58 -27.54
C ARG A 53 -17.27 -12.77 -28.48
N SER A 54 -17.28 -13.98 -27.91
CA SER A 54 -17.59 -15.18 -28.67
C SER A 54 -19.08 -15.10 -29.01
N LYS A 55 -19.36 -15.06 -30.30
CA LYS A 55 -20.69 -15.36 -30.83
C LYS A 55 -20.94 -16.87 -30.72
#